data_AF-A0A0S8CY28-F1
#
_entry.id   AF-A0A0S8CY28-F1
#
_cell.length_a   1.000
_cell.length_b   1.000
_cell.length_c   1.000
_cell.angle_alpha   90.00
_cell.angle_beta   90.00
_cell.angle_gamma   90.00
#
_symmetry.space_group_name_H-M   'P 1'
#
loop_
_entity.id
_entity.type
_entity.pdbx_description
1 polymer ?
#
loop_
_entity_poly.entity_id
_entity_poly.type
_entity_poly.pdbx_seq_one_letter_code
_entity_poly.pdbx_strand_id
1 'polypeptide(L)'
;MAEERYVDKLMSIFSFTAGKDLGLPENVSTQVMFVYNRKANIKEFNLIDEEMPQDVTRKIRAWLEKNVDVEDVLHGLKSKGTAL
;
A
#
# COMPACT_ATOMS: atom_id res chain seq x y z
N MET A 1 27.58 11.77 -11.56
CA MET A 1 26.68 10.63 -11.29
C MET A 1 25.61 11.14 -10.36
N ALA A 2 24.34 11.08 -10.76
CA ALA A 2 23.25 11.53 -9.89
C ALA A 2 23.15 10.53 -8.72
N GLU A 3 23.18 11.03 -7.49
CA GLU A 3 22.87 10.18 -6.33
C GLU A 3 21.42 9.71 -6.46
N GLU A 4 21.23 8.39 -6.54
CA GLU A 4 19.88 7.81 -6.47
C GLU A 4 19.29 8.16 -5.10
N ARG A 5 18.21 8.94 -5.13
CA ARG A 5 17.46 9.28 -3.92
C ARG A 5 16.62 8.08 -3.53
N TYR A 6 17.00 7.42 -2.45
CA TYR A 6 16.20 6.37 -1.84
C TYR A 6 15.37 6.93 -0.69
N VAL A 7 14.20 6.33 -0.49
CA VAL A 7 13.40 6.60 0.70
C VAL A 7 13.80 5.62 1.80
N ASP A 8 14.22 6.16 2.94
CA ASP A 8 14.57 5.36 4.11
C ASP A 8 13.33 4.90 4.87
N LYS A 9 12.30 5.75 4.94
CA LYS A 9 11.04 5.53 5.66
C LYS A 9 9.88 6.17 4.92
N LEU A 10 8.78 5.45 4.82
CA LEU A 10 7.53 5.95 4.25
C LEU A 10 6.36 5.46 5.11
N MET A 11 5.44 6.37 5.38
CA MET A 11 4.12 6.04 5.91
C MET A 11 3.09 6.67 4.99
N SER A 12 2.16 5.87 4.50
CA SER A 12 1.09 6.32 3.62
C SER A 12 -0.22 5.71 4.05
N ILE A 13 -1.29 6.49 3.97
CA ILE A 13 -2.66 6.01 4.16
C ILE A 13 -3.38 6.24 2.84
N PHE A 14 -3.97 5.18 2.28
CA PHE A 14 -4.73 5.26 1.04
C PHE A 14 -5.98 4.38 1.09
N SER A 15 -6.97 4.75 0.30
CA SER A 15 -8.16 3.92 0.09
C SER A 15 -7.84 2.81 -0.92
N PHE A 16 -8.24 1.60 -0.60
CA PHE A 16 -8.10 0.43 -1.46
C PHE A 16 -9.47 -0.18 -1.70
N THR A 17 -9.82 -0.33 -2.97
CA THR A 17 -11.06 -0.97 -3.38
C THR A 17 -10.72 -2.27 -4.09
N ALA A 18 -11.13 -3.38 -3.49
CA ALA A 18 -10.97 -4.74 -3.98
C ALA A 18 -12.30 -5.27 -4.49
N GLY A 19 -12.34 -5.77 -5.72
CA GLY A 19 -13.53 -6.39 -6.29
C GLY A 19 -13.34 -7.86 -6.64
N LYS A 20 -13.97 -8.26 -7.75
CA LYS A 20 -13.87 -9.63 -8.30
C LYS A 20 -12.44 -10.08 -8.60
N ASP A 21 -11.52 -9.15 -8.85
CA ASP A 21 -10.11 -9.44 -9.15
C ASP A 21 -9.37 -10.12 -7.99
N LEU A 22 -9.89 -9.99 -6.76
CA LEU A 22 -9.41 -10.68 -5.56
C LEU A 22 -10.24 -11.92 -5.20
N GLY A 23 -11.18 -12.33 -6.07
CA GLY A 23 -12.10 -13.43 -5.81
C GLY A 23 -13.00 -13.15 -4.60
N LEU A 24 -13.38 -11.89 -4.40
CA LEU A 24 -14.33 -11.47 -3.38
C LEU A 24 -15.75 -11.49 -3.94
N PRO A 25 -16.76 -11.88 -3.13
CA PRO A 25 -18.15 -11.97 -3.57
C PRO A 25 -18.73 -10.59 -3.91
N GLU A 26 -18.26 -9.54 -3.24
CA GLU A 26 -18.68 -8.15 -3.43
C GLU A 26 -17.45 -7.22 -3.44
N ASN A 27 -17.65 -5.99 -3.92
CA ASN A 27 -16.61 -4.97 -3.85
C ASN A 27 -16.44 -4.51 -2.40
N VAL A 28 -15.22 -4.62 -1.90
CA VAL A 28 -14.82 -4.19 -0.56
C VAL A 28 -13.94 -2.96 -0.67
N SER A 29 -14.26 -1.91 0.07
CA SER A 29 -13.46 -0.69 0.15
C SER A 29 -12.92 -0.55 1.57
N THR A 30 -11.63 -0.30 1.72
CA THR A 30 -10.98 -0.15 3.03
C THR A 30 -9.85 0.87 2.99
N GLN A 31 -9.49 1.41 4.15
CA GLN A 31 -8.29 2.21 4.31
C GLN A 31 -7.10 1.33 4.68
N VAL A 32 -5.98 1.55 4.00
CA VAL A 32 -4.73 0.82 4.20
C VAL A 32 -3.66 1.79 4.67
N MET A 33 -3.09 1.50 5.82
CA MET A 33 -1.83 2.10 6.26
C MET A 33 -0.66 1.25 5.76
N PHE A 34 0.16 1.83 4.90
CA PHE A 34 1.41 1.27 4.45
C PHE A 34 2.58 1.86 5.24
N VAL A 35 3.37 0.99 5.86
CA VAL A 35 4.57 1.36 6.61
C VAL A 35 5.77 0.69 5.96
N TYR A 36 6.75 1.51 5.58
CA TYR A 36 8.01 1.06 5.04
C TYR A 36 9.17 1.67 5.85
N ASN A 37 10.14 0.83 6.18
CA ASN A 37 11.42 1.24 6.76
C ASN A 37 12.53 0.35 6.21
N ARG A 38 13.35 0.92 5.32
CA ARG A 38 14.45 0.21 4.65
C ARG A 38 15.47 -0.34 5.65
N LYS A 39 15.86 0.47 6.64
CA LYS A 39 16.91 0.12 7.62
C LYS A 39 16.49 -1.01 8.55
N ALA A 40 15.20 -1.07 8.88
CA ALA A 40 14.63 -2.13 9.69
C ALA A 40 14.09 -3.31 8.86
N ASN A 41 14.17 -3.24 7.52
CA ASN A 41 13.57 -4.19 6.58
C ASN A 41 12.06 -4.42 6.82
N ILE A 42 11.33 -3.34 7.10
CA ILE A 42 9.88 -3.37 7.35
C ILE A 42 9.15 -2.96 6.07
N LYS A 43 8.15 -3.76 5.69
CA LYS A 43 7.15 -3.49 4.65
C LYS A 43 5.82 -4.09 5.11
N GLU A 44 4.94 -3.24 5.64
CA GLU A 44 3.73 -3.70 6.31
C GLU A 44 2.47 -3.00 5.77
N PHE A 45 1.40 -3.78 5.65
CA PHE A 45 0.07 -3.28 5.29
C PHE A 45 -0.92 -3.57 6.43
N ASN A 46 -1.37 -2.49 7.05
CA ASN A 46 -2.36 -2.52 8.12
C ASN A 46 -3.69 -2.03 7.55
N LEU A 47 -4.67 -2.92 7.47
CA LEU A 47 -6.04 -2.56 7.13
C LEU A 47 -6.65 -1.90 8.37
N ILE A 48 -7.20 -0.70 8.20
CA ILE A 48 -7.72 0.13 9.31
C ILE A 48 -9.17 -0.26 9.66
N ASP A 49 -9.85 -1.03 8.80
CA ASP A 49 -11.25 -1.39 8.98
C ASP A 49 -11.40 -2.68 9.82
N GLU A 50 -11.99 -2.52 11.01
CA GLU A 50 -12.13 -3.57 12.02
C GLU A 50 -13.28 -4.57 11.74
N GLU A 51 -14.23 -4.22 10.85
CA GLU A 51 -15.42 -5.05 10.62
C GLU A 51 -15.24 -6.11 9.53
N MET A 52 -14.07 -6.15 8.87
CA MET A 52 -13.82 -7.09 7.79
C MET A 52 -13.58 -8.53 8.27
N PRO A 53 -14.18 -9.53 7.60
CA PRO A 53 -13.85 -10.93 7.85
C PRO A 53 -12.36 -11.21 7.68
N GLN A 54 -11.78 -11.97 8.60
CA GLN A 54 -10.35 -12.29 8.62
C GLN A 54 -9.84 -12.88 7.29
N ASP A 55 -10.66 -13.69 6.62
CA ASP A 55 -10.33 -14.28 5.31
C ASP A 55 -10.19 -13.21 4.20
N VAL A 56 -11.05 -12.20 4.22
CA VAL A 56 -11.00 -11.07 3.28
C VAL A 56 -9.77 -10.22 3.55
N THR A 57 -9.53 -9.89 4.82
CA THR A 57 -8.34 -9.17 5.29
C THR A 57 -7.05 -9.86 4.84
N ARG A 58 -6.99 -11.18 4.99
CA ARG A 58 -5.83 -11.99 4.57
C ARG A 58 -5.61 -11.95 3.07
N LYS A 59 -6.68 -12.06 2.26
CA LYS A 59 -6.60 -11.98 0.79
C LYS A 59 -6.09 -10.62 0.33
N ILE A 60 -6.66 -9.54 0.87
CA ILE A 60 -6.25 -8.16 0.55
C ILE A 60 -4.78 -7.95 0.91
N ARG A 61 -4.37 -8.34 2.12
CA ARG A 61 -2.97 -8.20 2.55
C ARG A 61 -2.01 -8.96 1.64
N ALA A 62 -2.30 -10.22 1.33
CA ALA A 62 -1.45 -11.03 0.45
C ALA A 62 -1.33 -10.42 -0.96
N TRP A 63 -2.40 -9.82 -1.46
CA TRP A 63 -2.38 -9.11 -2.73
C TRP A 63 -1.52 -7.84 -2.66
N LEU A 64 -1.65 -7.03 -1.61
CA LEU A 64 -0.84 -5.82 -1.42
C LEU A 64 0.66 -6.15 -1.33
N GLU A 65 1.02 -7.17 -0.55
CA GLU A 65 2.40 -7.62 -0.40
C GLU A 65 3.04 -8.04 -1.73
N LYS A 66 2.26 -8.71 -2.59
CA LYS A 66 2.69 -9.21 -3.90
C LYS A 66 2.74 -8.13 -4.97
N ASN A 67 1.82 -7.16 -4.96
CA ASN A 67 1.62 -6.23 -6.09
C ASN A 67 2.08 -4.80 -5.82
N VAL A 68 2.33 -4.40 -4.56
CA VAL A 68 2.76 -3.03 -4.23
C VAL A 68 4.25 -3.03 -3.96
N ASP A 69 5.04 -2.42 -4.85
CA ASP A 69 6.43 -2.08 -4.58
C ASP A 69 6.54 -0.67 -3.98
N VAL A 70 7.54 -0.45 -3.14
CA VAL A 70 7.88 0.86 -2.59
C VAL A 70 8.18 1.84 -3.72
N GLU A 71 8.89 1.38 -4.76
CA GLU A 71 9.23 2.23 -5.91
C GLU A 71 7.98 2.74 -6.61
N ASP A 72 6.99 1.89 -6.86
CA ASP A 72 5.70 2.27 -7.48
C ASP A 72 4.96 3.34 -6.66
N VAL A 73 4.97 3.20 -5.34
CA VAL A 73 4.37 4.20 -4.43
C VAL A 73 5.10 5.54 -4.55
N LEU A 74 6.44 5.53 -4.66
CA LEU A 74 7.23 6.76 -4.86
C LEU A 74 6.98 7.41 -6.22
N HIS A 75 6.82 6.62 -7.27
CA HIS A 75 6.49 7.13 -8.59
C HIS A 75 5.09 7.77 -8.62
N GLY A 76 4.11 7.18 -7.92
CA GLY A 76 2.79 7.80 -7.72
C GLY A 76 2.85 9.12 -6.93
N LEU A 77 3.70 9.20 -5.90
CA LEU A 77 3.90 10.42 -5.11
C LEU A 77 4.60 11.54 -5.90
N LYS A 78 5.48 11.20 -6.85
CA LYS A 78 6.15 12.19 -7.72
C LYS A 78 5.20 12.89 -8.70
N SER A 79 3.97 12.38 -8.90
CA SER A 79 3.04 12.87 -9.94
C SER A 79 2.19 14.10 -9.56
N LYS A 80 2.38 14.75 -8.41
CA LYS A 80 1.70 16.04 -8.11
C LYS A 80 2.60 17.06 -7.42
N GLY A 81 3.82 17.24 -7.94
CA GLY A 81 4.60 18.46 -7.72
C GLY A 81 4.23 19.51 -8.76
N THR A 82 3.05 20.12 -8.68
CA THR A 82 2.89 21.47 -9.24
C THR A 82 3.69 22.40 -8.35
N ALA A 83 4.77 22.95 -8.91
CA ALA A 83 5.51 24.06 -8.33
C ALA A 83 4.54 25.18 -7.90
N LEU A 84 4.72 25.64 -6.66
CA LEU A 84 4.24 26.94 -6.18
C LEU A 84 5.47 27.84 -6.05
#